data_AF-A0A9Q7K5S9-F1
#
_entry.id   AF-A0A9Q7K5S9-F1
#
_cell.length_a   1.000
_cell.length_b   1.000
_cell.length_c   1.000
_cell.angle_alpha   90.00
_cell.angle_beta   90.00
_cell.angle_gamma   90.00
#
_symmetry.space_group_name_H-M   'P 1'
#
loop_
_entity.id
_entity.type
_entity.pdbx_description
1 polymer ?
#
loop_
_entity_poly.entity_id
_entity_poly.type
_entity_poly.pdbx_seq_one_letter_code
_entity_poly.pdbx_strand_id
1 'polypeptide(L)'
;MLSDVKKKLIDNNFVNFVRVNMVFNDEQYNELVSSLEVLANLLKSNQFIDKELALYLYTIPQMIRNAYASFENVESKPDLAFKLEDAWIELDSLVINCLS
;
A
#
# COMPACT_ATOMS: atom_id res chain seq x y z
N MET A 1 -2.41 -11.82 -16.77
CA MET A 1 -1.49 -11.87 -15.60
C MET A 1 -1.21 -10.48 -15.04
N LEU A 2 -0.45 -9.61 -15.72
CA LEU A 2 -0.20 -8.24 -15.21
C LEU A 2 -1.49 -7.42 -15.09
N SER A 3 -2.40 -7.52 -16.07
CA SER A 3 -3.74 -6.91 -16.03
C SER A 3 -4.56 -7.33 -14.82
N ASP A 4 -4.47 -8.60 -14.43
CA ASP A 4 -5.27 -9.18 -13.36
C ASP A 4 -4.75 -8.75 -11.99
N VAL A 5 -3.42 -8.69 -11.85
CA VAL A 5 -2.76 -8.15 -10.65
C VAL A 5 -3.03 -6.66 -10.49
N LYS A 6 -2.94 -5.89 -11.58
CA LYS A 6 -3.31 -4.46 -11.58
C LYS A 6 -4.76 -4.27 -11.13
N LYS A 7 -5.69 -5.08 -11.65
CA LYS A 7 -7.09 -5.02 -11.24
C LYS A 7 -7.26 -5.33 -9.74
N LYS A 8 -6.62 -6.39 -9.23
CA LYS A 8 -6.64 -6.72 -7.80
C LYS A 8 -6.10 -5.60 -6.92
N LEU A 9 -5.04 -4.92 -7.36
CA LEU A 9 -4.50 -3.77 -6.64
C LEU A 9 -5.52 -2.63 -6.59
N ILE A 10 -6.10 -2.25 -7.73
CA ILE A 10 -7.07 -1.14 -7.81
C ILE A 10 -8.34 -1.44 -7.00
N ASP A 11 -8.81 -2.70 -7.05
CA ASP A 11 -10.03 -3.13 -6.35
C ASP A 11 -9.80 -3.37 -4.84
N ASN A 12 -8.54 -3.39 -4.38
CA ASN A 12 -8.22 -3.56 -2.96
C ASN A 12 -8.70 -2.36 -2.13
N ASN A 13 -9.30 -2.63 -0.98
CA ASN A 13 -9.98 -1.60 -0.19
C ASN A 13 -9.21 -1.17 1.06
N PHE A 14 -7.99 -1.66 1.29
CA PHE A 14 -7.21 -1.38 2.50
C PHE A 14 -7.03 0.13 2.73
N VAL A 15 -6.58 0.86 1.70
CA VAL A 15 -6.36 2.31 1.79
C VAL A 15 -7.65 3.05 2.13
N ASN A 16 -8.79 2.62 1.59
CA ASN A 16 -10.09 3.23 1.91
C ASN A 16 -10.52 2.93 3.35
N PHE A 17 -10.31 1.70 3.86
CA PHE A 17 -10.57 1.38 5.27
C PHE A 17 -9.78 2.29 6.20
N VAL A 18 -8.51 2.52 5.92
CA VAL A 18 -7.65 3.43 6.70
C VAL A 18 -8.12 4.88 6.54
N ARG A 19 -8.33 5.37 5.31
CA ARG A 19 -8.65 6.77 5.04
C ARG A 19 -10.03 7.20 5.57
N VAL A 20 -11.04 6.35 5.43
CA VAL A 20 -12.43 6.69 5.78
C VAL A 20 -12.75 6.33 7.22
N ASN A 21 -12.29 5.15 7.66
CA ASN A 21 -12.71 4.59 8.94
C ASN A 21 -11.60 4.62 10.01
N MET A 22 -10.36 4.93 9.64
CA MET A 22 -9.19 4.83 10.52
C MET A 22 -9.09 3.43 11.14
N VAL A 23 -9.35 2.39 10.34
CA VAL A 23 -9.30 0.99 10.75
C VAL A 23 -8.25 0.25 9.94
N PHE A 24 -7.41 -0.51 10.63
CA PHE A 24 -6.47 -1.44 10.00
C PHE A 24 -7.17 -2.77 9.72
N ASN A 25 -7.48 -3.05 8.45
CA ASN A 25 -8.04 -4.32 8.03
C ASN A 25 -6.89 -5.26 7.61
N ASP A 26 -6.54 -6.21 8.48
CA ASP A 26 -5.41 -7.12 8.26
C ASP A 26 -5.60 -8.02 7.02
N GLU A 27 -6.82 -8.43 6.70
CA GLU A 27 -7.12 -9.24 5.50
C GLU A 27 -6.82 -8.46 4.21
N GLN A 28 -7.38 -7.26 4.09
CA GLN A 28 -7.16 -6.39 2.93
C GLN A 28 -5.71 -5.93 2.82
N TYR A 29 -5.04 -5.73 3.96
CA TYR A 29 -3.61 -5.43 3.99
C TYR A 29 -2.78 -6.57 3.39
N ASN A 30 -2.99 -7.80 3.86
CA ASN A 30 -2.25 -8.98 3.38
C ASN A 30 -2.50 -9.26 1.89
N GLU A 31 -3.74 -9.05 1.41
CA GLU A 31 -4.07 -9.14 -0.01
C GLU A 31 -3.33 -8.10 -0.86
N LEU A 32 -3.20 -6.87 -0.33
CA LEU A 32 -2.48 -5.78 -0.99
C LEU A 32 -0.98 -6.10 -1.09
N VAL A 33 -0.36 -6.50 0.02
CA VAL A 33 1.05 -6.90 0.08
C VAL A 33 1.34 -8.02 -0.91
N SER A 34 0.55 -9.10 -0.86
CA SER A 34 0.69 -10.25 -1.77
C SER A 34 0.58 -9.81 -3.25
N SER A 35 -0.33 -8.88 -3.56
CA SER A 35 -0.49 -8.38 -4.92
C SER A 35 0.70 -7.52 -5.38
N LEU A 36 1.28 -6.72 -4.48
CA LEU A 36 2.48 -5.91 -4.76
C LEU A 36 3.73 -6.79 -4.97
N GLU A 37 3.91 -7.85 -4.18
CA GLU A 37 5.02 -8.80 -4.36
C GLU A 37 4.94 -9.52 -5.71
N VAL A 38 3.75 -9.98 -6.09
CA VAL A 38 3.52 -10.59 -7.41
C VAL A 38 3.78 -9.55 -8.50
N LEU A 39 3.30 -8.32 -8.34
CA LEU A 39 3.53 -7.25 -9.31
C LEU A 39 5.02 -6.96 -9.49
N ALA A 40 5.79 -6.81 -8.41
CA ALA A 40 7.22 -6.55 -8.45
C ALA A 40 7.95 -7.63 -9.26
N ASN A 41 7.59 -8.90 -9.06
CA ASN A 41 8.19 -10.00 -9.83
C ASN A 41 7.80 -9.97 -11.32
N LEU A 42 6.57 -9.57 -11.67
CA LEU A 42 6.14 -9.42 -13.06
C LEU A 42 6.84 -8.25 -13.76
N LEU A 43 7.07 -7.14 -13.06
CA LEU A 43 7.69 -5.93 -13.60
C LEU A 43 9.19 -6.06 -13.82
N LYS A 44 9.90 -6.92 -13.07
CA LYS A 44 11.31 -7.29 -13.38
C LYS A 44 11.53 -7.73 -14.83
N SER A 45 10.49 -8.31 -15.46
CA SER A 45 10.52 -8.78 -16.85
C SER A 45 9.84 -7.85 -17.86
N ASN A 46 9.15 -6.80 -17.39
CA ASN A 46 8.37 -5.86 -18.21
C ASN A 46 8.79 -4.42 -17.93
N GLN A 47 9.36 -3.75 -18.93
CA GLN A 47 9.85 -2.36 -18.79
C GLN A 47 8.76 -1.28 -18.82
N PHE A 48 7.48 -1.64 -18.89
CA PHE A 48 6.41 -0.66 -19.05
C PHE A 48 5.40 -0.72 -17.92
N ILE A 49 5.29 0.40 -17.20
CA ILE A 49 4.25 0.68 -16.21
C ILE A 49 3.35 1.77 -16.80
N ASP A 50 2.06 1.50 -16.88
CA ASP A 50 1.11 2.51 -17.33
C ASP A 50 0.87 3.56 -16.23
N LYS A 51 0.39 4.75 -16.65
CA LYS A 51 0.24 5.91 -15.75
C LYS A 51 -0.70 5.68 -14.59
N GLU A 52 -1.75 4.88 -14.79
CA GLU A 52 -2.74 4.58 -13.75
C GLU A 52 -2.13 3.70 -12.67
N LEU A 53 -1.39 2.66 -13.08
CA LEU A 53 -0.66 1.79 -12.15
C LEU A 53 0.42 2.58 -11.39
N ALA A 54 1.20 3.42 -12.09
CA ALA A 54 2.21 4.26 -11.46
C ALA A 54 1.59 5.19 -10.40
N LEU A 55 0.48 5.86 -10.72
CA LEU A 55 -0.24 6.71 -9.78
C LEU A 55 -0.68 5.90 -8.54
N TYR A 56 -1.26 4.72 -8.74
CA TYR A 56 -1.72 3.87 -7.64
C TYR A 56 -0.56 3.50 -6.72
N LEU A 57 0.56 3.02 -7.29
CA LEU A 57 1.77 2.67 -6.57
C LEU A 57 2.32 3.81 -5.71
N TYR A 58 2.42 5.03 -6.26
CA TYR A 58 2.89 6.18 -5.47
C TYR A 58 1.92 6.60 -4.37
N THR A 59 0.61 6.42 -4.58
CA THR A 59 -0.40 6.91 -3.63
C THR A 59 -0.61 6.00 -2.42
N ILE A 60 -0.46 4.68 -2.55
CA ILE A 60 -0.68 3.74 -1.44
C ILE A 60 0.14 4.11 -0.20
N PRO A 61 1.49 4.11 -0.22
CA PRO A 61 2.30 4.35 0.97
C PRO A 61 2.08 5.78 1.50
N GLN A 62 1.89 6.75 0.62
CA GLN A 62 1.62 8.13 1.02
C GLN A 62 0.32 8.27 1.82
N MET A 63 -0.74 7.55 1.43
CA MET A 63 -2.01 7.60 2.16
C MET A 63 -1.89 6.96 3.55
N ILE A 64 -1.15 5.87 3.67
CA ILE A 64 -0.90 5.22 4.97
C ILE A 64 -0.01 6.09 5.86
N ARG A 65 1.04 6.70 5.30
CA ARG A 65 1.87 7.70 5.99
C ARG A 65 1.04 8.87 6.51
N ASN A 66 0.12 9.39 5.71
CA ASN A 66 -0.75 10.50 6.14
C ASN A 66 -1.68 10.08 7.30
N ALA A 67 -2.18 8.84 7.29
CA ALA A 67 -2.96 8.31 8.41
C ALA A 67 -2.10 8.17 9.67
N TYR A 68 -0.88 7.63 9.56
CA TYR A 68 0.08 7.58 10.66
C TYR A 68 0.41 8.98 11.22
N ALA A 69 0.60 9.97 10.35
CA ALA A 69 0.92 11.35 10.73
C ALA A 69 -0.17 11.98 11.62
N SER A 70 -1.41 11.48 11.58
CA SER A 70 -2.49 11.92 12.46
C SER A 70 -2.21 11.62 13.95
N PHE A 71 -1.23 10.76 14.24
CA PHE A 71 -0.82 10.38 15.59
C PHE A 71 0.50 11.03 16.06
N GLU A 72 1.13 11.92 15.28
CA GLU A 72 2.45 12.50 15.61
C GLU A 72 2.49 13.23 16.97
N ASN A 73 1.38 13.91 17.34
CA ASN A 73 1.29 14.69 18.57
C ASN A 73 0.59 13.95 19.72
N VAL A 74 0.38 12.63 19.59
CA VAL A 74 -0.26 11.81 20.62
C VAL A 74 0.82 11.23 21.53
N GLU A 75 0.86 11.64 22.82
CA GLU A 75 1.88 11.21 23.79
C GLU A 75 1.95 9.69 23.96
N SER A 76 0.80 9.02 23.97
CA SER A 76 0.70 7.56 24.02
C SER A 76 0.04 7.05 22.74
N LYS A 77 0.87 6.64 21.78
CA LYS A 77 0.42 6.13 20.50
C LYS A 77 -0.40 4.83 20.69
N PRO A 78 -1.60 4.74 20.10
CA PRO A 78 -2.38 3.50 20.13
C PRO A 78 -1.73 2.42 19.24
N ASP A 79 -2.09 1.15 19.45
CA ASP A 79 -1.63 0.00 18.64
C ASP A 79 -1.82 0.23 17.14
N LEU A 80 -2.90 0.91 16.75
CA LEU A 80 -3.17 1.27 15.37
C LEU A 80 -2.06 2.13 14.75
N ALA A 81 -1.49 3.08 15.50
CA ALA A 81 -0.44 3.96 14.99
C ALA A 81 0.83 3.15 14.66
N PHE A 82 1.19 2.18 15.50
CA PHE A 82 2.31 1.28 15.23
C PHE A 82 2.06 0.39 14.01
N LYS A 83 0.85 -0.18 13.89
CA LYS A 83 0.48 -0.95 12.68
C LYS A 83 0.56 -0.12 11.40
N LEU A 84 0.14 1.15 11.45
CA LEU A 84 0.21 2.06 10.29
C LEU A 84 1.65 2.45 9.95
N GLU A 85 2.53 2.62 10.94
CA GLU A 85 3.96 2.88 10.73
C GLU A 85 4.64 1.70 10.04
N ASP A 86 4.46 0.49 10.58
CA ASP A 86 5.01 -0.73 10.00
C ASP A 86 4.52 -0.94 8.57
N ALA A 87 3.19 -0.80 8.36
CA ALA A 87 2.60 -0.94 7.04
C ALA A 87 3.07 0.13 6.05
N TRP A 88 3.28 1.37 6.48
CA TRP A 88 3.83 2.41 5.61
C TRP A 88 5.23 2.02 5.13
N ILE A 89 6.12 1.61 6.04
CA ILE A 89 7.49 1.22 5.72
C ILE A 89 7.51 0.04 4.75
N GLU A 90 6.69 -0.99 5.01
CA GLU A 90 6.61 -2.18 4.16
C GLU A 90 6.06 -1.84 2.77
N LEU A 91 4.95 -1.11 2.69
CA LEU A 91 4.33 -0.73 1.41
C LEU A 91 5.25 0.17 0.57
N ASP A 92 5.98 1.09 1.18
CA ASP A 92 6.94 1.95 0.49
C ASP A 92 8.07 1.11 -0.14
N SER A 93 8.62 0.15 0.61
CA SER A 93 9.64 -0.78 0.11
C SER A 93 9.12 -1.63 -1.07
N LEU A 94 7.90 -2.18 -0.96
CA LEU A 94 7.29 -2.98 -2.02
C LEU A 94 7.02 -2.17 -3.29
N VAL A 95 6.57 -0.91 -3.13
CA VAL A 95 6.36 0.00 -4.25
C VAL A 95 7.68 0.34 -4.94
N ILE A 96 8.75 0.61 -4.19
CA ILE A 96 10.09 0.81 -4.76
C ILE A 96 10.51 -0.41 -5.57
N ASN A 97 10.28 -1.63 -5.07
CA ASN A 97 10.58 -2.87 -5.79
C ASN A 97 9.75 -3.05 -7.07
N CYS A 98 8.54 -2.48 -7.14
CA CYS A 98 7.75 -2.47 -8.37
C CYS A 98 8.29 -1.47 -9.41
N LEU A 99 8.89 -0.38 -8.96
CA LEU A 99 9.35 0.74 -9.79
C LEU A 99 10.84 0.67 -10.18
N SER A 100 11.59 -0.26 -9.60
CA SER A 100 13.03 -0.48 -9.83
C SER A 100 13.28 -1.47 -10.96
#